data_AF-A0A2V7FLZ0-F1
#
_entry.id   AF-A0A2V7FLZ0-F1
#
_cell.length_a   1.000
_cell.length_b   1.000
_cell.length_c   1.000
_cell.angle_alpha   90.00
_cell.angle_beta   90.00
_cell.angle_gamma   90.00
#
_symmetry.space_group_name_H-M   'P 1'
#
loop_
_entity.id
_entity.type
_entity.pdbx_description
1 polymer ?
#
loop_
_entity_poly.entity_id
_entity_poly.type
_entity_poly.pdbx_seq_one_letter_code
_entity_poly.pdbx_strand_id
1 'polypeptide(L)'
;MRGERTGRSSMANRRQWALACAAIVLLFTGTSVAQAPKEIRVGYQPNPIQDASLAMMEKWGAKHGVKITKIPNSYGVYVEKMTASLTSNSDQYDVIWHNDDWGQLWKKLLEPMDDIPSLKLADKWGMDPIIFNNDEGKTT
;
A
#
# COMPACT_ATOMS: atom_id res chain seq x y z
N MET A 1 11.44 32.29 -77.27
CA MET A 1 12.17 32.84 -76.10
C MET A 1 11.18 33.27 -75.04
N ARG A 2 11.54 33.10 -73.75
CA ARG A 2 10.78 33.25 -72.48
C ARG A 2 9.89 32.05 -72.13
N GLY A 3 10.04 31.36 -71.00
CA GLY A 3 10.79 31.67 -69.77
C GLY A 3 9.90 31.31 -68.57
N GLU A 4 10.37 30.37 -67.77
CA GLU A 4 9.71 29.60 -66.71
C GLU A 4 8.93 30.42 -65.65
N ARG A 5 7.82 29.86 -65.14
CA ARG A 5 7.24 30.19 -63.83
C ARG A 5 7.22 28.95 -62.95
N THR A 6 8.29 28.74 -62.20
CA THR A 6 8.37 27.73 -61.13
C THR A 6 9.16 28.32 -59.98
N GLY A 7 8.48 28.84 -58.96
CA GLY A 7 9.21 29.47 -57.85
C GLY A 7 8.40 29.98 -56.67
N ARG A 8 7.21 29.43 -56.37
CA ARG A 8 6.44 29.90 -55.19
C ARG A 8 5.68 28.83 -54.41
N SER A 9 6.13 27.58 -54.42
CA SER A 9 5.44 26.46 -53.74
C SER A 9 6.28 25.71 -52.69
N SER A 10 7.48 26.20 -52.32
CA SER A 10 8.40 25.43 -51.45
C SER A 10 8.38 25.86 -49.97
N MET A 11 8.14 27.14 -49.67
CA MET A 11 8.28 27.66 -48.28
C MET A 11 7.02 27.52 -47.42
N ALA A 12 5.82 27.53 -48.00
CA ALA A 12 4.57 27.40 -47.25
C ALA A 12 4.42 25.98 -46.64
N ASN A 13 4.81 24.96 -47.40
CA ASN A 13 4.76 23.56 -46.95
C ASN A 13 5.71 23.31 -45.76
N ARG A 14 6.95 23.82 -45.77
CA ARG A 14 7.90 23.51 -44.68
C ARG A 14 7.46 24.03 -43.30
N ARG A 15 6.75 25.17 -43.25
CA ARG A 15 6.21 25.74 -42.01
C ARG A 15 4.99 24.99 -41.48
N GLN A 16 4.12 24.51 -42.37
CA GLN A 16 2.94 23.73 -41.98
C GLN A 16 3.31 22.35 -41.44
N TRP A 17 4.35 21.72 -41.99
CA TRP A 17 4.83 20.43 -41.51
C TRP A 17 5.59 20.54 -40.17
N ALA A 18 6.33 21.63 -39.95
CA ALA A 18 7.00 21.87 -38.66
C ALA A 18 6.01 22.10 -37.50
N LEU A 19 4.88 22.76 -37.75
CA LEU A 19 3.81 22.94 -36.76
C LEU A 19 3.03 21.65 -36.49
N ALA A 20 2.85 20.79 -37.49
CA ALA A 20 2.20 19.49 -37.32
C ALA A 20 3.02 18.52 -36.45
N CYS A 21 4.36 18.53 -36.57
CA CYS A 21 5.22 17.72 -35.71
C CYS A 21 5.22 18.19 -34.24
N ALA A 22 5.14 19.48 -33.97
CA ALA A 22 5.10 20.02 -32.60
C ALA A 22 3.79 19.66 -31.86
N ALA A 23 2.66 19.59 -32.58
CA ALA A 23 1.37 19.21 -32.00
C ALA A 23 1.29 17.70 -31.67
N ILE A 24 1.97 16.86 -32.44
CA ILE A 24 1.98 15.40 -32.21
C ILE A 24 2.87 15.04 -30.99
N VAL A 25 3.97 15.74 -30.77
CA VAL A 25 4.85 15.50 -29.60
C VAL A 25 4.15 15.83 -28.27
N LEU A 26 3.25 16.82 -28.26
CA LEU A 26 2.45 17.18 -27.08
C LEU A 26 1.31 16.19 -26.75
N LEU A 27 0.92 15.33 -27.70
CA LEU A 27 -0.12 14.31 -27.48
C LEU A 27 0.44 12.99 -26.93
N PHE A 28 1.76 12.79 -26.96
CA PHE A 28 2.43 11.60 -26.42
C PHE A 28 3.06 11.80 -25.04
N THR A 29 3.02 13.01 -24.47
CA THR A 29 3.22 13.19 -23.03
C THR A 29 1.93 12.80 -22.30
N GLY A 30 1.57 11.53 -22.41
CA GLY A 30 0.56 10.94 -21.55
C GLY A 30 0.97 11.24 -20.12
N THR A 31 0.18 12.04 -19.44
CA THR A 31 0.27 12.14 -17.99
C THR A 31 0.05 10.72 -17.49
N SER A 32 1.12 10.06 -17.05
CA SER A 32 0.98 8.93 -16.14
C SER A 32 0.18 9.49 -14.96
N VAL A 33 -1.13 9.29 -14.98
CA VAL A 33 -1.97 9.35 -13.80
C VAL A 33 -1.39 8.26 -12.91
N ALA A 34 -0.43 8.64 -12.08
CA ALA A 34 0.05 7.80 -11.01
C ALA A 34 -1.22 7.43 -10.22
N GLN A 35 -1.66 6.18 -10.36
CA GLN A 35 -2.74 5.68 -9.52
C GLN A 35 -2.31 5.99 -8.09
N ALA A 36 -3.21 6.61 -7.31
CA ALA A 36 -2.92 6.89 -5.91
C ALA A 36 -2.35 5.62 -5.27
N PRO A 37 -1.28 5.72 -4.46
CA PRO A 37 -0.69 4.55 -3.82
C PRO A 37 -1.82 3.75 -3.17
N LYS A 38 -1.87 2.44 -3.43
CA LYS A 38 -2.83 1.58 -2.73
C LYS A 38 -2.59 1.78 -1.24
N GLU A 39 -3.62 2.12 -0.48
CA GLU A 39 -3.49 2.43 0.94
C GLU A 39 -3.93 1.22 1.77
N ILE A 40 -3.16 0.91 2.81
CA ILE A 40 -3.51 -0.07 3.84
C ILE A 40 -3.51 0.65 5.18
N ARG A 41 -4.66 0.68 5.84
CA ARG A 41 -4.88 1.27 7.17
C ARG A 41 -4.72 0.18 8.23
N VAL A 42 -3.73 0.35 9.10
CA VAL A 42 -3.38 -0.61 10.13
C VAL A 42 -3.80 -0.09 11.50
N GLY A 43 -4.82 -0.72 12.09
CA GLY A 43 -5.28 -0.48 13.45
C GLY A 43 -4.37 -1.21 14.44
N TYR A 44 -3.64 -0.46 15.26
CA TYR A 44 -2.62 -1.03 16.14
C TYR A 44 -2.67 -0.41 17.53
N GLN A 45 -2.16 -1.13 18.52
CA GLN A 45 -1.88 -0.64 19.85
C GLN A 45 -0.41 -0.20 19.92
N PRO A 46 -0.12 1.08 20.20
CA PRO A 46 1.26 1.55 20.32
C PRO A 46 2.05 0.76 21.38
N ASN A 47 3.07 0.02 20.91
CA ASN A 47 4.07 -0.67 21.70
C ASN A 47 5.26 -1.07 20.80
N PRO A 48 6.44 -1.36 21.38
CA PRO A 48 7.65 -1.62 20.58
C PRO A 48 7.54 -2.74 19.55
N ILE A 49 6.79 -3.81 19.84
CA ILE A 49 6.61 -4.95 18.93
C ILE A 49 5.77 -4.55 17.71
N GLN A 50 4.70 -3.79 17.95
CA GLN A 50 3.83 -3.31 16.88
C GLN A 50 4.52 -2.21 16.05
N ASP A 51 5.31 -1.34 16.68
CA ASP A 51 6.12 -0.34 15.96
C ASP A 51 7.13 -1.00 15.03
N ALA A 52 7.80 -2.06 15.47
CA ALA A 52 8.71 -2.84 14.63
C ALA A 52 7.98 -3.53 13.47
N SER A 53 6.80 -4.11 13.74
CA SER A 53 5.93 -4.71 12.71
C SER A 53 5.51 -3.69 11.65
N LEU A 54 5.11 -2.49 12.08
CA LEU A 54 4.73 -1.40 11.20
C LEU A 54 5.91 -0.90 10.35
N ALA A 55 7.11 -0.81 10.93
CA ALA A 55 8.30 -0.44 10.18
C ALA A 55 8.64 -1.46 9.07
N MET A 56 8.39 -2.75 9.31
CA MET A 56 8.52 -3.78 8.26
C MET A 56 7.46 -3.60 7.17
N MET A 57 6.22 -3.35 7.55
CA MET A 57 5.13 -3.07 6.61
C MET A 57 5.41 -1.83 5.77
N GLU A 58 5.91 -0.74 6.36
CA GLU A 58 6.27 0.49 5.65
C GLU A 58 7.40 0.25 4.63
N LYS A 59 8.45 -0.49 5.02
CA LYS A 59 9.54 -0.87 4.11
C LYS A 59 9.05 -1.72 2.95
N TRP A 60 8.13 -2.66 3.21
CA TRP A 60 7.48 -3.45 2.17
C TRP A 60 6.63 -2.55 1.26
N GLY A 61 5.76 -1.73 1.85
CA GLY A 61 4.86 -0.85 1.10
C GLY A 61 5.59 0.11 0.16
N ALA A 62 6.69 0.71 0.63
CA ALA A 62 7.54 1.57 -0.19
C ALA A 62 8.11 0.87 -1.44
N LYS A 63 8.42 -0.43 -1.35
CA LYS A 63 8.91 -1.24 -2.49
C LYS A 63 7.79 -1.64 -3.47
N HIS A 64 6.54 -1.63 -3.01
CA HIS A 64 5.39 -2.15 -3.76
C HIS A 64 4.39 -1.06 -4.15
N GLY A 65 4.70 0.23 -3.93
CA GLY A 65 3.78 1.33 -4.23
C GLY A 65 2.53 1.34 -3.35
N VAL A 66 2.65 0.82 -2.13
CA VAL A 66 1.58 0.74 -1.14
C VAL A 66 1.90 1.70 0.01
N LYS A 67 0.94 2.56 0.37
CA LYS A 67 1.01 3.45 1.53
C LYS A 67 0.49 2.71 2.75
N ILE A 68 1.30 2.64 3.81
CA ILE A 68 0.87 2.12 5.11
C ILE A 68 0.45 3.30 5.98
N THR A 69 -0.81 3.31 6.42
CA THR A 69 -1.38 4.34 7.30
C THR A 69 -1.59 3.75 8.69
N LYS A 70 -0.89 4.31 9.66
CA LYS A 70 -0.89 3.84 11.05
C LYS A 70 -2.03 4.49 11.82
N ILE A 71 -2.94 3.70 12.39
CA ILE A 71 -4.07 4.18 13.19
C ILE A 71 -3.91 3.70 14.63
N PRO A 72 -3.32 4.53 15.53
CA PRO A 72 -3.06 4.14 16.91
C PRO A 72 -4.36 4.08 17.71
N ASN A 73 -4.49 3.02 18.51
CA ASN A 73 -5.60 2.81 19.44
C ASN A 73 -5.07 2.43 20.81
N SER A 74 -5.63 3.03 21.87
CA SER A 74 -5.25 2.66 23.23
C SER A 74 -5.83 1.30 23.60
N TYR A 75 -5.09 0.54 24.43
CA TYR A 75 -5.49 -0.80 24.86
C TYR A 75 -6.89 -0.85 25.48
N GLY A 76 -7.18 0.09 26.40
CA GLY A 76 -8.42 0.09 27.19
C GLY A 76 -9.71 0.24 26.38
N VAL A 77 -9.63 0.66 25.11
CA VAL A 77 -10.79 0.76 24.22
C VAL A 77 -10.59 -0.02 22.92
N TYR A 78 -9.51 -0.82 22.83
CA TYR A 78 -9.13 -1.48 21.59
C TYR A 78 -10.19 -2.49 21.15
N VAL A 79 -10.57 -3.39 22.05
CA VAL A 79 -11.54 -4.45 21.78
C VAL A 79 -12.89 -3.86 21.37
N GLU A 80 -13.37 -2.84 22.09
CA GLU A 80 -14.63 -2.17 21.79
C GLU A 80 -14.61 -1.52 20.41
N LYS A 81 -13.55 -0.78 20.08
CA LYS A 81 -13.42 -0.13 18.77
C LYS A 81 -13.29 -1.12 17.63
N MET A 82 -12.46 -2.16 17.76
CA MET A 82 -12.32 -3.16 16.71
C MET A 82 -13.61 -3.95 16.50
N THR A 83 -14.28 -4.33 17.59
CA THR A 83 -15.59 -5.02 17.51
C THR A 83 -16.62 -4.14 16.83
N ALA A 84 -16.70 -2.85 17.18
CA ALA A 84 -17.58 -1.91 16.50
C ALA A 84 -17.25 -1.80 15.01
N SER A 85 -15.97 -1.72 14.63
CA SER A 85 -15.58 -1.66 13.22
C SER A 85 -15.96 -2.92 12.44
N LEU A 86 -15.66 -4.10 13.00
CA LEU A 86 -15.93 -5.40 12.38
C LEU A 86 -17.42 -5.70 12.21
N THR A 87 -18.27 -5.17 13.09
CA THR A 87 -19.72 -5.41 13.08
C THR A 87 -20.53 -4.38 12.31
N SER A 88 -19.93 -3.22 12.00
CA SER A 88 -20.63 -2.11 11.33
C SER A 88 -20.34 -1.99 9.84
N ASN A 89 -19.58 -2.93 9.25
CA ASN A 89 -19.04 -2.82 7.89
C ASN A 89 -18.26 -1.50 7.68
N SER A 90 -17.59 -1.05 8.75
CA SER A 90 -16.76 0.14 8.76
C SER A 90 -15.49 -0.10 7.94
N ASP A 91 -15.09 0.91 7.18
CA ASP A 91 -13.85 0.88 6.42
C ASP A 91 -12.66 1.41 7.25
N GLN A 92 -12.78 1.65 8.55
CA GLN A 92 -11.68 2.30 9.29
C GLN A 92 -10.34 1.57 9.27
N TYR A 93 -10.33 0.24 9.14
CA TYR A 93 -9.14 -0.59 9.20
C TYR A 93 -9.17 -1.67 8.13
N ASP A 94 -8.02 -1.88 7.48
CA ASP A 94 -7.82 -2.98 6.55
C ASP A 94 -7.04 -4.13 7.22
N VAL A 95 -6.19 -3.79 8.20
CA VAL A 95 -5.47 -4.75 9.04
C VAL A 95 -5.62 -4.34 10.50
N ILE A 96 -5.89 -5.30 11.38
CA ILE A 96 -5.91 -5.09 12.82
C ILE A 96 -4.94 -6.06 13.50
N TRP A 97 -4.44 -5.67 14.67
CA TRP A 97 -3.70 -6.57 15.54
C TRP A 97 -4.68 -7.25 16.51
N HIS A 98 -4.51 -8.54 16.76
CA HIS A 98 -5.27 -9.25 17.78
C HIS A 98 -4.37 -10.26 18.50
N ASN A 99 -4.60 -10.46 19.80
CA ASN A 99 -4.02 -11.62 20.48
C ASN A 99 -4.83 -12.88 20.16
N ASP A 100 -4.41 -14.01 20.71
CA ASP A 100 -5.07 -15.31 20.57
C ASP A 100 -6.53 -15.30 21.06
N ASP A 101 -6.81 -14.69 22.22
CA ASP A 101 -8.18 -14.58 22.76
C ASP A 101 -9.11 -13.78 21.84
N TRP A 102 -8.67 -12.61 21.38
CA TRP A 102 -9.48 -11.76 20.51
C TRP A 102 -9.62 -12.35 19.11
N GLY A 103 -8.62 -13.08 18.63
CA GLY A 103 -8.72 -13.84 17.37
C GLY A 103 -9.85 -14.86 17.43
N GLN A 104 -10.01 -15.56 18.55
CA GLN A 104 -11.13 -16.48 18.75
C GLN A 104 -12.48 -15.76 18.87
N LEU A 105 -12.50 -14.60 19.54
CA LEU A 105 -13.69 -13.75 19.65
C LEU A 105 -14.19 -13.30 18.26
N TRP A 106 -13.27 -12.87 17.39
CA TRP A 106 -13.59 -12.29 16.09
C TRP A 106 -13.52 -13.28 14.92
N LYS A 107 -13.31 -14.58 15.15
CA LYS A 107 -13.08 -15.59 14.09
C LYS A 107 -14.12 -15.66 12.97
N LYS A 108 -15.35 -15.20 13.22
CA LYS A 108 -16.43 -15.15 12.21
C LYS A 108 -16.51 -13.82 11.44
N LEU A 109 -15.71 -12.85 11.87
CA LEU A 109 -15.65 -11.48 11.35
C LEU A 109 -14.32 -11.18 10.66
N LEU A 110 -13.30 -12.02 10.88
CA LEU A 110 -12.00 -11.92 10.23
C LEU A 110 -11.99 -12.74 8.93
N GLU A 111 -11.27 -12.24 7.94
CA GLU A 111 -11.01 -12.96 6.70
C GLU A 111 -10.16 -14.21 6.98
N PRO A 112 -10.52 -15.38 6.41
CA PRO A 112 -9.67 -16.56 6.47
C PRO A 112 -8.37 -16.29 5.70
N MET A 113 -7.28 -16.92 6.13
CA MET A 113 -5.95 -16.77 5.51
C MET A 113 -5.46 -18.06 4.83
N ASP A 114 -6.33 -19.07 4.67
CA ASP A 114 -5.99 -20.41 4.15
C ASP A 114 -5.38 -20.39 2.73
N ASP A 115 -5.69 -19.35 1.96
CA ASP A 115 -5.23 -19.16 0.58
C ASP A 115 -3.88 -18.45 0.47
N ILE A 116 -3.29 -17.99 1.58
CA ILE A 116 -2.00 -17.30 1.60
C ILE A 116 -0.86 -18.33 1.60
N PRO A 117 -0.16 -18.57 0.46
CA PRO A 117 0.76 -19.70 0.36
C PRO A 117 1.99 -19.56 1.25
N SER A 118 2.41 -18.31 1.51
CA SER A 118 3.58 -17.98 2.34
C SER A 118 3.37 -18.26 3.82
N LEU A 119 2.13 -18.44 4.31
CA LEU A 119 1.90 -18.81 5.71
C LEU A 119 2.48 -20.18 6.05
N LYS A 120 2.63 -21.08 5.06
CA LYS A 120 3.30 -22.37 5.23
C LYS A 120 4.80 -22.24 5.51
N LEU A 121 5.39 -21.08 5.22
CA LEU A 121 6.80 -20.77 5.46
C LEU A 121 7.03 -20.14 6.83
N ALA A 122 5.95 -19.68 7.50
CA ALA A 122 6.05 -19.17 8.85
C ALA A 122 6.24 -20.35 9.82
N ASP A 123 7.25 -20.27 10.68
CA ASP A 123 7.40 -21.24 11.74
C ASP A 123 6.21 -21.11 12.70
N LYS A 124 5.52 -22.22 12.98
CA LYS A 124 4.37 -22.26 13.90
C LYS A 124 4.73 -21.79 15.31
N TRP A 125 6.02 -21.84 15.64
CA TRP A 125 6.65 -21.38 16.85
C TRP A 125 7.70 -20.33 16.51
N GLY A 126 7.48 -19.43 15.55
CA GLY A 126 8.49 -18.43 15.16
C GLY A 126 8.97 -17.49 16.28
N MET A 127 8.35 -17.60 17.46
CA MET A 127 8.77 -17.00 18.73
C MET A 127 9.34 -18.00 19.75
N ASP A 128 9.72 -19.21 19.36
CA ASP A 128 10.43 -20.19 20.19
C ASP A 128 11.95 -20.01 19.96
N PRO A 129 12.77 -19.73 20.99
CA PRO A 129 12.47 -19.68 22.43
C PRO A 129 12.38 -18.26 22.99
N ILE A 130 11.76 -17.30 22.27
CA ILE A 130 11.33 -15.99 22.81
C ILE A 130 10.16 -16.22 23.79
N ILE A 131 10.43 -17.05 24.77
CA ILE A 131 9.73 -17.17 26.03
C ILE A 131 9.93 -15.82 26.73
N PHE A 132 8.89 -15.27 27.38
CA PHE A 132 8.88 -13.93 27.95
C PHE A 132 9.95 -13.79 29.03
N ASN A 133 11.21 -13.63 28.65
CA ASN A 133 12.28 -13.61 29.61
C ASN A 133 12.27 -12.26 30.32
N ASN A 134 12.32 -12.26 31.65
CA ASN A 134 12.59 -11.05 32.40
C ASN A 134 14.02 -10.56 32.09
N ASP A 135 14.40 -9.41 32.67
CA ASP A 135 15.73 -8.83 32.53
C ASP A 135 16.88 -9.75 33.01
N GLU A 136 16.56 -10.85 33.70
CA GLU A 136 17.48 -11.88 34.17
C GLU A 136 17.59 -13.09 33.20
N GLY A 137 16.91 -13.06 32.05
CA GLY A 137 16.91 -14.16 31.09
C GLY A 137 16.07 -15.36 31.51
N LYS A 138 15.21 -15.23 32.53
CA LYS A 138 14.32 -16.30 32.98
C LYS A 138 12.94 -16.16 32.35
N THR A 139 12.42 -17.27 31.84
CA THR A 139 11.04 -17.43 31.41
C THR A 139 10.05 -16.86 32.42
N THR A 140 9.24 -15.92 31.97
CA THR A 140 8.01 -15.43 32.63
C THR A 140 6.79 -15.74 31.78
#